data_AF-A0A9D3M3T0-F1
#
_entry.id   AF-A0A9D3M3T0-F1
#
_cell.length_a   1.000
_cell.length_b   1.000
_cell.length_c   1.000
_cell.angle_alpha   90.00
_cell.angle_beta   90.00
_cell.angle_gamma   90.00
#
_symmetry.space_group_name_H-M   'P 1'
#
loop_
_entity.id
_entity.type
_entity.pdbx_description
1 polymer ?
#
loop_
_entity_poly.entity_id
_entity_poly.type
_entity_poly.pdbx_seq_one_letter_code
_entity_poly.pdbx_strand_id
1 'polypeptide(L)'
;MEDGLAEGEQASSTGVLSVLTPVVISHLTGGALYMLPVLSQETAVEHFPVSETEAVVLTAIAIYTAGLALPHNTHRVLSGEGTEQGWRVLKLVAVLYMAVLLGCTALINFSLGFILALTLVPIAAFVTPHVPRVLYAFLMVALSPGFTLLYCVFVYQELQETPVSLLDGWNIFLSVISQGILDHSLYGSLVYPLLSLFVYPCWLLLWNILFWK
;
A
#
# COMPACT_ATOMS: atom_id res chain seq x y z
N MET A 1 -7.94 30.78 40.91
CA MET A 1 -8.89 29.93 40.15
C MET A 1 -8.51 30.09 38.69
N GLU A 2 -7.34 29.55 38.30
CA GLU A 2 -6.74 29.64 36.96
C GLU A 2 -5.52 28.71 37.01
N ASP A 3 -5.73 27.40 36.79
CA ASP A 3 -4.66 26.41 36.66
C ASP A 3 -5.22 25.10 36.07
N GLY A 4 -6.02 25.22 35.00
CA GLY A 4 -6.73 24.07 34.39
C GLY A 4 -6.80 24.06 32.87
N LEU A 5 -6.12 24.98 32.18
CA LEU A 5 -6.23 25.11 30.71
C LEU A 5 -4.98 24.67 29.94
N ALA A 6 -3.83 24.49 30.59
CA ALA A 6 -2.57 24.19 29.89
C ALA A 6 -2.35 22.69 29.59
N GLU A 7 -2.97 21.77 30.33
CA GLU A 7 -2.73 20.32 30.17
C GLU A 7 -3.45 19.72 28.93
N GLY A 8 -4.46 20.40 28.39
CA GLY A 8 -5.24 19.91 27.24
C GLY A 8 -4.57 20.11 25.86
N GLU A 9 -3.81 21.19 25.67
CA GLU A 9 -3.20 21.54 24.38
C GLU A 9 -1.91 20.75 24.09
N GLN A 10 -1.16 20.38 25.12
CA GLN A 10 0.13 19.70 24.98
C GLN A 10 -0.01 18.19 24.69
N ALA A 11 -1.06 17.55 25.20
CA ALA A 11 -1.37 16.14 24.89
C ALA A 11 -1.91 15.95 23.46
N SER A 12 -2.73 16.89 22.99
CA SER A 12 -3.36 16.86 21.66
C SER A 12 -2.34 17.00 20.52
N SER A 13 -1.39 17.93 20.66
CA SER A 13 -0.34 18.18 19.65
C SER A 13 0.59 16.97 19.45
N THR A 14 0.89 16.25 20.53
CA THR A 14 1.73 15.04 20.50
C THR A 14 1.06 13.89 19.73
N GLY A 15 -0.27 13.75 19.86
CA GLY A 15 -1.04 12.72 19.15
C GLY A 15 -1.05 12.93 17.63
N VAL A 16 -1.27 14.16 17.15
CA VAL A 16 -1.31 14.46 15.70
C VAL A 16 0.07 14.33 15.07
N LEU A 17 1.13 14.77 15.75
CA LEU A 17 2.50 14.67 15.25
C LEU A 17 2.94 13.20 15.05
N SER A 18 2.50 12.30 15.94
CA SER A 18 2.82 10.87 15.87
C SER A 18 2.29 10.17 14.61
N VAL A 19 1.21 10.71 14.02
CA VAL A 19 0.57 10.18 12.80
C VAL A 19 1.21 10.73 11.52
N LEU A 20 1.91 11.85 11.60
CA LEU A 20 2.51 12.48 10.41
C LEU A 20 3.59 11.58 9.78
N THR A 21 4.46 10.99 10.61
CA THR A 21 5.55 10.11 10.13
C THR A 21 5.05 8.92 9.31
N PRO A 22 4.13 8.06 9.79
CA PRO A 22 3.61 6.95 9.00
C PRO A 22 2.86 7.42 7.75
N VAL A 23 2.18 8.57 7.81
CA VAL A 23 1.52 9.16 6.63
C VAL A 23 2.54 9.53 5.56
N VAL A 24 3.53 10.35 5.91
CA VAL A 24 4.54 10.84 4.98
C VAL A 24 5.34 9.68 4.39
N ILE A 25 5.83 8.76 5.22
CA ILE A 25 6.66 7.65 4.74
C ILE A 25 5.87 6.70 3.83
N SER A 26 4.59 6.43 4.13
CA SER A 26 3.74 5.61 3.25
C SER A 26 3.56 6.25 1.87
N HIS A 27 3.37 7.56 1.80
CA HIS A 27 3.23 8.28 0.53
C HIS A 27 4.56 8.43 -0.21
N LEU A 28 5.68 8.64 0.50
CA LEU A 28 7.01 8.61 -0.11
C LEU A 28 7.32 7.24 -0.71
N THR A 29 6.90 6.16 -0.04
CA THR A 29 7.06 4.80 -0.57
C THR A 29 6.19 4.59 -1.81
N GLY A 30 4.96 5.11 -1.82
CA GLY A 30 4.13 5.13 -3.03
C GLY A 30 4.73 5.94 -4.17
N GLY A 31 5.28 7.13 -3.87
CA GLY A 31 5.99 7.96 -4.84
C GLY A 31 7.26 7.30 -5.39
N ALA A 32 8.00 6.60 -4.53
CA ALA A 32 9.14 5.78 -4.93
C ALA A 32 8.69 4.63 -5.85
N LEU A 33 7.62 3.93 -5.48
CA LEU A 33 7.04 2.87 -6.30
C LEU A 33 6.60 3.39 -7.66
N TYR A 34 6.04 4.60 -7.73
CA TYR A 34 5.60 5.23 -8.96
C TYR A 34 6.77 5.64 -9.88
N MET A 35 7.79 6.33 -9.33
CA MET A 35 8.85 6.97 -10.12
C MET A 35 10.07 6.08 -10.38
N LEU A 36 10.56 5.38 -9.34
CA LEU A 36 11.87 4.73 -9.40
C LEU A 36 11.95 3.58 -10.42
N PRO A 37 10.93 2.72 -10.60
CA PRO A 37 11.03 1.61 -11.57
C PRO A 37 11.45 2.06 -12.97
N VAL A 38 10.94 3.21 -13.43
CA VAL A 38 11.27 3.77 -14.75
C VAL A 38 12.59 4.55 -14.68
N LEU A 39 12.80 5.35 -13.64
CA LEU A 39 14.01 6.20 -13.53
C LEU A 39 15.31 5.40 -13.35
N SER A 40 15.26 4.23 -12.71
CA SER A 40 16.45 3.40 -12.46
C SER A 40 16.63 2.27 -13.47
N GLN A 41 15.82 2.19 -14.52
CA GLN A 41 15.84 1.06 -15.46
C GLN A 41 17.20 0.93 -16.17
N GLU A 42 17.77 2.03 -16.66
CA GLU A 42 19.06 2.01 -17.37
C GLU A 42 20.18 1.59 -16.43
N THR A 43 20.25 2.18 -15.23
CA THR A 43 21.23 1.81 -14.20
C THR A 43 21.12 0.35 -13.81
N ALA A 44 19.90 -0.20 -13.74
CA ALA A 44 19.69 -1.60 -13.38
C ALA A 44 20.19 -2.56 -14.49
N VAL A 45 19.95 -2.25 -15.76
CA VAL A 45 20.43 -3.05 -16.91
C VAL A 45 21.95 -2.99 -17.05
N GLU A 46 22.59 -1.88 -16.66
CA GLU A 46 24.06 -1.80 -16.62
C GLU A 46 24.67 -2.73 -15.56
N HIS A 47 23.99 -2.93 -14.43
CA HIS A 47 24.50 -3.71 -13.31
C HIS A 47 24.07 -5.18 -13.32
N PHE A 48 22.93 -5.50 -13.95
CA PHE A 48 22.35 -6.84 -13.96
C PHE A 48 22.04 -7.29 -15.40
N PRO A 49 22.25 -8.57 -15.74
CA PRO A 49 21.97 -9.12 -17.06
C PRO A 49 20.47 -9.39 -17.23
N VAL A 50 19.66 -8.34 -17.19
CA VAL A 50 18.20 -8.37 -17.33
C VAL A 50 17.77 -7.39 -18.42
N SER A 51 16.60 -7.63 -19.01
CA SER A 51 15.98 -6.67 -19.93
C SER A 51 15.45 -5.44 -19.17
N GLU A 52 15.21 -4.34 -19.89
CA GLU A 52 14.64 -3.11 -19.31
C GLU A 52 13.28 -3.38 -18.64
N THR A 53 12.43 -4.18 -19.27
CA THR A 53 11.11 -4.54 -18.73
C THR A 53 11.22 -5.35 -17.45
N GLU A 54 12.13 -6.33 -17.40
CA GLU A 54 12.41 -7.09 -16.18
C GLU A 54 12.97 -6.18 -15.08
N ALA A 55 13.89 -5.28 -15.40
CA ALA A 55 14.45 -4.33 -14.44
C ALA A 55 13.36 -3.46 -13.79
N VAL A 56 12.42 -2.94 -14.59
CA VAL A 56 11.27 -2.15 -14.12
C VAL A 56 10.41 -2.98 -13.15
N VAL A 57 10.01 -4.19 -13.55
CA VAL A 57 9.15 -5.05 -12.72
C VAL A 57 9.85 -5.46 -11.42
N LEU A 58 11.11 -5.89 -11.49
CA LEU A 58 11.88 -6.31 -10.33
C LEU A 58 12.09 -5.14 -9.35
N THR A 59 12.36 -3.94 -9.87
CA THR A 59 12.47 -2.73 -9.03
C THR A 59 11.14 -2.40 -8.36
N ALA A 60 10.01 -2.50 -9.08
CA ALA A 60 8.70 -2.29 -8.50
C ALA A 60 8.39 -3.29 -7.38
N ILE A 61 8.68 -4.58 -7.58
CA ILE A 61 8.52 -5.62 -6.56
C ILE A 61 9.44 -5.36 -5.37
N ALA A 62 10.69 -4.97 -5.61
CA ALA A 62 11.64 -4.65 -4.54
C ALA A 62 11.14 -3.49 -3.67
N ILE A 63 10.63 -2.42 -4.27
CA ILE A 63 10.07 -1.29 -3.51
C ILE A 63 8.79 -1.70 -2.77
N TYR A 64 7.91 -2.44 -3.44
CA TYR A 64 6.66 -2.93 -2.84
C TYR A 64 6.91 -3.84 -1.63
N THR A 65 7.91 -4.72 -1.73
CA THR A 65 8.29 -5.61 -0.62
C THR A 65 9.07 -4.87 0.47
N ALA A 66 9.93 -3.91 0.12
CA ALA A 66 10.61 -3.06 1.09
C ALA A 66 9.62 -2.23 1.93
N GLY A 67 8.51 -1.78 1.34
CA GLY A 67 7.44 -1.11 2.06
C GLY A 67 6.81 -1.95 3.17
N LEU A 68 6.85 -3.29 3.08
CA LEU A 68 6.39 -4.17 4.17
C LEU A 68 7.27 -4.06 5.42
N ALA A 69 8.53 -3.67 5.28
CA ALA A 69 9.43 -3.45 6.41
C ALA A 69 9.19 -2.11 7.12
N LEU A 70 8.30 -1.24 6.58
CA LEU A 70 8.07 0.11 7.09
C LEU A 70 7.80 0.22 8.58
N PRO A 71 6.99 -0.63 9.22
CA PRO A 71 6.72 -0.51 10.66
C PRO A 71 8.00 -0.53 11.49
N HIS A 72 9.00 -1.32 11.09
CA HIS A 72 10.27 -1.39 11.81
C HIS A 72 11.06 -0.06 11.70
N ASN A 73 10.92 0.63 10.58
CA ASN A 73 11.62 1.89 10.30
C ASN A 73 10.88 3.10 10.88
N THR A 74 9.55 3.13 10.81
CA THR A 74 8.72 4.20 11.39
C THR A 74 8.75 4.18 12.91
N HIS A 75 8.65 3.00 13.54
CA HIS A 75 8.74 2.89 15.00
C HIS A 75 10.13 3.22 15.56
N ARG A 76 11.20 2.99 14.79
CA ARG A 76 12.55 3.40 15.18
C ARG A 76 12.71 4.93 15.18
N VAL A 77 12.10 5.61 14.20
CA VAL A 77 12.11 7.09 14.12
C VAL A 77 11.20 7.69 15.19
N LEU A 78 10.06 7.06 15.48
CA LEU A 78 9.14 7.42 16.56
C LEU A 78 9.65 6.88 17.91
N SER A 79 10.85 7.28 18.34
CA SER A 79 11.45 6.89 19.63
C SER A 79 10.66 7.36 20.89
N GLY A 80 9.38 7.73 20.74
CA GLY A 80 8.41 7.94 21.81
C GLY A 80 7.25 6.96 21.63
N GLU A 81 6.83 6.32 22.72
CA GLU A 81 5.75 5.33 22.78
C GLU A 81 4.53 5.82 21.96
N GLY A 82 4.12 5.02 20.98
CA GLY A 82 2.96 5.34 20.17
C GLY A 82 1.74 5.32 21.06
N THR A 83 1.12 6.48 21.28
CA THR A 83 -0.04 6.54 22.17
C THR A 83 -1.20 5.70 21.65
N GLU A 84 -2.04 5.18 22.56
CA GLU A 84 -3.32 4.53 22.21
C GLU A 84 -4.22 5.43 21.34
N GLN A 85 -4.09 6.75 21.50
CA GLN A 85 -4.79 7.73 20.69
C GLN A 85 -4.21 7.81 19.27
N GLY A 86 -2.88 7.68 19.12
CA GLY A 86 -2.18 7.79 17.83
C GLY A 86 -2.65 6.77 16.80
N TRP A 87 -2.73 5.48 17.14
CA TRP A 87 -3.20 4.47 16.18
C TRP A 87 -4.67 4.63 15.82
N ARG A 88 -5.51 5.13 16.74
CA ARG A 88 -6.92 5.41 16.48
C ARG A 88 -7.09 6.57 15.51
N VAL A 89 -6.29 7.64 15.69
CA VAL A 89 -6.24 8.77 14.75
C VAL A 89 -5.72 8.30 13.39
N LEU A 90 -4.65 7.51 13.35
CA LEU A 90 -4.13 6.93 12.10
C LEU A 90 -5.18 6.04 11.41
N LYS A 91 -5.93 5.23 12.16
CA LYS A 91 -7.04 4.42 11.64
C LYS A 91 -8.13 5.30 11.04
N LEU A 92 -8.51 6.38 11.72
CA LEU A 92 -9.52 7.32 11.23
C LEU A 92 -9.06 8.00 9.93
N VAL A 93 -7.81 8.46 9.87
CA VAL A 93 -7.21 9.03 8.66
C VAL A 93 -7.21 8.01 7.52
N ALA A 94 -6.76 6.78 7.78
CA ALA A 94 -6.70 5.72 6.77
C ALA A 94 -8.09 5.32 6.26
N VAL A 95 -9.11 5.22 7.13
CA VAL A 95 -10.49 4.89 6.74
C VAL A 95 -11.13 6.04 5.96
N LEU A 96 -10.93 7.29 6.37
CA LEU A 96 -11.44 8.46 5.64
C LEU A 96 -10.81 8.54 4.24
N TYR A 97 -9.49 8.35 4.17
CA TYR A 97 -8.78 8.25 2.89
C TYR A 97 -9.37 7.12 2.04
N MET A 98 -9.49 5.91 2.59
CA MET A 98 -10.05 4.77 1.87
C MET A 98 -11.47 5.04 1.35
N ALA A 99 -12.33 5.69 2.14
CA ALA A 99 -13.69 6.02 1.72
C ALA A 99 -13.70 6.96 0.50
N VAL A 100 -12.88 8.01 0.52
CA VAL A 100 -12.73 8.92 -0.62
C VAL A 100 -12.13 8.19 -1.82
N LEU A 101 -11.08 7.41 -1.61
CA LEU A 101 -10.38 6.65 -2.65
C LEU A 101 -11.33 5.66 -3.35
N LEU A 102 -12.06 4.85 -2.59
CA LEU A 102 -13.02 3.88 -3.14
C LEU A 102 -14.21 4.59 -3.79
N GLY A 103 -14.71 5.68 -3.21
CA GLY A 103 -15.79 6.48 -3.80
C GLY A 103 -15.40 7.06 -5.16
N CYS A 104 -14.25 7.74 -5.24
CA CYS A 104 -13.72 8.28 -6.49
C CYS A 104 -13.42 7.17 -7.50
N THR A 105 -12.83 6.06 -7.06
CA THR A 105 -12.52 4.94 -7.96
C THR A 105 -13.80 4.31 -8.50
N ALA A 106 -14.83 4.12 -7.69
CA ALA A 106 -16.11 3.54 -8.13
C ALA A 106 -16.87 4.44 -9.10
N LEU A 107 -16.73 5.77 -8.99
CA LEU A 107 -17.31 6.72 -9.94
C LEU A 107 -16.65 6.64 -11.33
N ILE A 108 -15.35 6.38 -11.38
CA ILE A 108 -14.58 6.25 -12.64
C ILE A 108 -14.72 4.83 -13.20
N ASN A 109 -14.60 3.83 -12.33
CA ASN A 109 -14.60 2.42 -12.66
C ASN A 109 -15.21 1.63 -11.49
N PHE A 110 -16.51 1.36 -11.61
CA PHE A 110 -17.27 0.64 -10.59
C PHE A 110 -16.65 -0.72 -10.24
N SER A 111 -16.24 -1.51 -11.24
CA SER A 111 -15.66 -2.84 -11.04
C SER A 111 -14.36 -2.79 -10.27
N LEU A 112 -13.46 -1.85 -10.60
CA LEU A 112 -12.21 -1.65 -9.87
C LEU A 112 -12.48 -1.19 -8.44
N GLY A 113 -13.38 -0.22 -8.26
CA GLY A 113 -13.79 0.24 -6.93
C GLY A 113 -14.35 -0.88 -6.06
N PHE A 114 -15.16 -1.78 -6.65
CA PHE A 114 -15.71 -2.95 -5.98
C PHE A 114 -14.63 -3.96 -5.57
N ILE A 115 -13.71 -4.30 -6.47
CA ILE A 115 -12.60 -5.24 -6.18
C ILE A 115 -11.69 -4.70 -5.07
N LEU A 116 -11.36 -3.41 -5.12
CA LEU A 116 -10.58 -2.76 -4.07
C LEU A 116 -11.35 -2.72 -2.74
N ALA A 117 -12.66 -2.48 -2.77
CA ALA A 117 -13.47 -2.50 -1.56
C ALA A 117 -13.51 -3.89 -0.91
N LEU A 118 -13.67 -4.96 -1.71
CA LEU A 118 -13.68 -6.35 -1.22
C LEU A 118 -12.39 -6.73 -0.49
N THR A 119 -11.27 -6.15 -0.87
CA THR A 119 -9.96 -6.50 -0.31
C THR A 119 -9.55 -5.57 0.82
N LEU A 120 -9.76 -4.26 0.67
CA LEU A 120 -9.29 -3.26 1.64
C LEU A 120 -10.25 -3.00 2.81
N VAL A 121 -11.57 -3.05 2.59
CA VAL A 121 -12.55 -2.75 3.65
C VAL A 121 -12.48 -3.76 4.80
N PRO A 122 -12.35 -5.09 4.56
CA PRO A 122 -12.19 -6.05 5.66
C PRO A 122 -10.94 -5.76 6.50
N ILE A 123 -9.81 -5.41 5.86
CA ILE A 123 -8.58 -5.03 6.56
C ILE A 123 -8.85 -3.83 7.46
N ALA A 124 -9.45 -2.77 6.92
CA ALA A 124 -9.73 -1.55 7.65
C ALA A 124 -10.68 -1.79 8.85
N ALA A 125 -11.66 -2.67 8.69
CA ALA A 125 -12.59 -3.02 9.76
C ALA A 125 -11.86 -3.69 10.94
N PHE A 126 -11.05 -4.72 10.66
CA PHE A 126 -10.49 -5.59 11.71
C PHE A 126 -9.11 -5.16 12.23
N VAL A 127 -8.39 -4.26 11.55
CA VAL A 127 -7.03 -3.90 11.98
C VAL A 127 -7.03 -3.17 13.32
N THR A 128 -6.30 -3.72 14.28
CA THR A 128 -5.96 -3.12 15.58
C THR A 128 -4.60 -3.64 16.03
N PRO A 129 -3.87 -2.94 16.90
CA PRO A 129 -2.55 -3.40 17.37
C PRO A 129 -2.61 -4.59 18.35
N HIS A 130 -3.81 -4.93 18.86
CA HIS A 130 -4.04 -5.91 19.91
C HIS A 130 -4.31 -7.34 19.42
N VAL A 131 -4.34 -7.56 18.10
CA VAL A 131 -4.59 -8.87 17.49
C VAL A 131 -3.32 -9.73 17.43
N PRO A 132 -3.43 -11.07 17.25
CA PRO A 132 -2.28 -11.92 16.97
C PRO A 132 -1.57 -11.48 15.68
N ARG A 133 -0.46 -10.74 15.84
CA ARG A 133 0.24 -10.00 14.77
C ARG A 133 0.59 -10.86 13.56
N VAL A 134 1.10 -12.07 13.78
CA VAL A 134 1.57 -12.95 12.70
C VAL A 134 0.40 -13.35 11.79
N LEU A 135 -0.69 -13.86 12.38
CA LEU A 135 -1.86 -14.28 11.61
C LEU A 135 -2.47 -13.12 10.82
N TYR A 136 -2.65 -11.97 11.47
CA TYR A 136 -3.23 -10.80 10.81
C TYR A 136 -2.28 -10.20 9.77
N ALA A 137 -0.96 -10.26 9.97
CA ALA A 137 0.01 -9.85 8.96
C ALA A 137 -0.12 -10.69 7.68
N PHE A 138 -0.21 -12.03 7.82
CA PHE A 138 -0.45 -12.90 6.66
C PHE A 138 -1.77 -12.57 5.95
N LEU A 139 -2.86 -12.36 6.70
CA LEU A 139 -4.15 -11.97 6.11
C LEU A 139 -4.09 -10.62 5.40
N MET A 140 -3.41 -9.63 5.99
CA MET A 140 -3.24 -8.31 5.37
C MET A 140 -2.43 -8.38 4.09
N VAL A 141 -1.36 -9.19 4.05
CA VAL A 141 -0.55 -9.42 2.84
C VAL A 141 -1.38 -10.13 1.77
N ALA A 142 -2.16 -11.15 2.14
CA ALA A 142 -3.07 -11.82 1.20
C ALA A 142 -4.11 -10.87 0.62
N LEU A 143 -4.57 -9.88 1.38
CA LEU A 143 -5.52 -8.85 0.93
C LEU A 143 -4.84 -7.57 0.43
N SER A 144 -3.52 -7.60 0.20
CA SER A 144 -2.77 -6.44 -0.28
C SER A 144 -3.02 -6.15 -1.75
N PRO A 145 -2.81 -4.91 -2.24
CA PRO A 145 -3.03 -4.56 -3.64
C PRO A 145 -2.30 -5.46 -4.65
N GLY A 146 -1.09 -5.93 -4.32
CA GLY A 146 -0.32 -6.83 -5.17
C GLY A 146 -0.95 -8.21 -5.27
N PHE A 147 -1.40 -8.78 -4.14
CA PHE A 147 -2.12 -10.05 -4.15
C PHE A 147 -3.52 -9.94 -4.74
N THR A 148 -4.21 -8.81 -4.57
CA THR A 148 -5.47 -8.52 -5.27
C THR A 148 -5.29 -8.60 -6.78
N LEU A 149 -4.22 -7.98 -7.30
CA LEU A 149 -3.90 -8.04 -8.73
C LEU A 149 -3.56 -9.48 -9.16
N LEU A 150 -2.79 -10.22 -8.36
CA LEU A 150 -2.49 -11.63 -8.62
C LEU A 150 -3.77 -12.48 -8.67
N TYR A 151 -4.70 -12.30 -7.73
CA TYR A 151 -5.98 -13.01 -7.74
C TYR A 151 -6.82 -12.63 -8.95
N CYS A 152 -6.84 -11.36 -9.36
CA CYS A 152 -7.51 -10.94 -10.58
C CYS A 152 -6.93 -11.63 -11.82
N VAL A 153 -5.62 -11.88 -11.89
CA VAL A 153 -5.00 -12.64 -12.98
C VAL A 153 -5.57 -14.06 -13.02
N PHE A 154 -5.54 -14.79 -11.91
CA PHE A 154 -6.06 -16.17 -11.87
C PHE A 154 -7.56 -16.23 -12.17
N VAL A 155 -8.35 -15.34 -11.56
CA VAL A 155 -9.80 -15.25 -11.80
C VAL A 155 -10.07 -14.94 -13.27
N TYR A 156 -9.33 -14.02 -13.88
CA TYR A 156 -9.49 -13.70 -15.29
C TYR A 156 -9.22 -14.91 -16.20
N GLN A 157 -8.15 -15.67 -15.94
CA GLN A 157 -7.83 -16.87 -16.71
C GLN A 157 -8.88 -17.98 -16.56
N GLU A 158 -9.40 -18.18 -15.34
CA GLU A 158 -10.53 -19.09 -15.09
C GLU A 158 -11.78 -18.67 -15.85
N LEU A 159 -12.11 -17.37 -15.87
CA LEU A 159 -13.24 -16.84 -16.65
C LEU A 159 -13.06 -17.01 -18.16
N GLN A 160 -11.83 -17.05 -18.65
CA GLN A 160 -11.49 -17.31 -20.06
C GLN A 160 -11.39 -18.81 -20.38
N GLU A 161 -11.77 -19.70 -19.44
CA GLU A 161 -11.67 -21.16 -19.59
C GLU A 161 -10.26 -21.66 -19.92
N THR A 162 -9.23 -20.89 -19.51
CA THR A 162 -7.81 -21.19 -19.77
C THR A 162 -7.04 -21.21 -18.44
N PRO A 163 -7.37 -22.13 -17.52
CA PRO A 163 -6.76 -22.18 -16.20
C PRO A 163 -5.25 -22.37 -16.32
N VAL A 164 -4.50 -21.54 -15.60
CA VAL A 164 -3.04 -21.50 -15.64
C VAL A 164 -2.45 -22.14 -14.40
N SER A 165 -1.28 -22.77 -14.55
CA SER A 165 -0.51 -23.22 -13.39
C SER A 165 -0.05 -22.03 -12.54
N LEU A 166 0.38 -22.28 -11.30
CA LEU A 166 0.89 -21.21 -10.44
C LEU A 166 2.10 -20.49 -11.05
N LEU A 167 2.98 -21.22 -11.74
CA LEU A 167 4.16 -20.65 -12.37
C LEU A 167 3.78 -19.77 -13.57
N ASP A 168 2.85 -20.23 -14.39
CA ASP A 168 2.37 -19.47 -15.55
C ASP A 168 1.59 -18.23 -15.10
N GLY A 169 0.75 -18.35 -14.08
CA GLY A 169 0.05 -17.23 -13.46
C GLY A 169 0.99 -16.19 -12.86
N TRP A 170 2.11 -16.62 -12.25
CA TRP A 170 3.16 -15.72 -11.79
C TRP A 170 3.80 -14.95 -12.95
N ASN A 171 4.14 -15.62 -14.05
CA ASN A 171 4.72 -14.96 -15.23
C ASN A 171 3.74 -13.95 -15.85
N ILE A 172 2.45 -14.29 -15.94
CA ILE A 172 1.40 -13.37 -16.40
C ILE A 172 1.30 -12.18 -15.44
N PHE A 173 1.33 -12.40 -14.13
CA PHE A 173 1.31 -11.33 -13.14
C PHE A 173 2.48 -10.34 -13.31
N LEU A 174 3.71 -10.84 -13.50
CA LEU A 174 4.87 -9.99 -13.80
C LEU A 174 4.67 -9.19 -15.09
N SER A 175 4.12 -9.83 -16.13
CA SER A 175 3.78 -9.17 -17.40
C SER A 175 2.74 -8.07 -17.21
N VAL A 176 1.69 -8.32 -16.42
CA VAL A 176 0.63 -7.34 -16.14
C VAL A 176 1.18 -6.13 -15.39
N ILE A 177 2.13 -6.33 -14.46
CA ILE A 177 2.82 -5.21 -13.80
C ILE A 177 3.59 -4.38 -14.82
N SER A 178 4.43 -5.02 -15.64
CA SER A 178 5.22 -4.32 -16.67
C SER A 178 4.30 -3.54 -17.60
N GLN A 179 3.24 -4.18 -18.07
CA GLN A 179 2.29 -3.59 -19.01
C GLN A 179 1.52 -2.44 -18.38
N GLY A 180 1.10 -2.56 -17.12
CA GLY A 180 0.43 -1.46 -16.41
C GLY A 180 1.31 -0.21 -16.25
N ILE A 181 2.62 -0.40 -16.04
CA ILE A 181 3.59 0.70 -15.99
C ILE A 181 3.77 1.31 -17.38
N LEU A 182 3.99 0.47 -18.40
CA LEU A 182 4.16 0.91 -19.79
C LEU A 182 2.93 1.64 -20.32
N ASP A 183 1.72 1.14 -20.04
CA ASP A 183 0.46 1.76 -20.45
C ASP A 183 0.29 3.14 -19.81
N HIS A 184 0.78 3.32 -18.59
CA HIS A 184 0.82 4.64 -17.98
C HIS A 184 1.82 5.56 -18.71
N SER A 185 3.05 5.10 -18.93
CA SER A 185 4.11 5.90 -19.57
C SER A 185 3.77 6.29 -21.02
N LEU A 186 3.09 5.42 -21.76
CA LEU A 186 2.78 5.62 -23.18
C LEU A 186 1.41 6.27 -23.41
N TYR A 187 0.40 5.89 -22.63
CA TYR A 187 -1.00 6.26 -22.88
C TYR A 187 -1.63 7.06 -21.75
N GLY A 188 -0.92 7.29 -20.64
CA GLY A 188 -1.45 8.01 -19.49
C GLY A 188 -2.52 7.23 -18.72
N SER A 189 -2.49 5.88 -18.78
CA SER A 189 -3.39 5.02 -18.00
C SER A 189 -3.35 5.37 -16.51
N LEU A 190 -4.52 5.51 -15.88
CA LEU A 190 -4.62 5.94 -14.47
C LEU A 190 -4.43 4.81 -13.46
N VAL A 191 -4.46 3.54 -13.90
CA VAL A 191 -4.46 2.39 -13.00
C VAL A 191 -3.16 2.32 -12.19
N TYR A 192 -2.01 2.44 -12.85
CA TYR A 192 -0.72 2.39 -12.16
C TYR A 192 -0.51 3.55 -11.17
N PRO A 193 -0.76 4.82 -11.52
CA PRO A 193 -0.75 5.93 -10.56
C PRO A 193 -1.73 5.72 -9.40
N LEU A 194 -2.96 5.25 -9.68
CA LEU A 194 -3.96 4.99 -8.65
C LEU A 194 -3.44 3.96 -7.64
N LEU A 195 -2.89 2.84 -8.13
CA LEU A 195 -2.38 1.77 -7.28
C LEU A 195 -1.15 2.22 -6.48
N SER A 196 -0.18 2.85 -7.14
CA SER A 196 1.12 3.21 -6.53
C SER A 196 1.04 4.42 -5.60
N LEU A 197 0.32 5.48 -5.99
CA LEU A 197 0.27 6.74 -5.23
C LEU A 197 -0.86 6.78 -4.21
N PHE A 198 -1.90 5.96 -4.36
CA PHE A 198 -3.07 6.02 -3.48
C PHE A 198 -3.38 4.71 -2.75
N VAL A 199 -3.66 3.64 -3.49
CA VAL A 199 -4.11 2.37 -2.91
C VAL A 199 -3.03 1.76 -2.02
N TYR A 200 -1.78 1.70 -2.51
CA TYR A 200 -0.68 1.12 -1.77
C TYR A 200 -0.29 1.93 -0.53
N PRO A 201 -0.12 3.27 -0.59
CA PRO A 201 0.07 4.08 0.62
C PRO A 201 -1.06 3.93 1.63
N CYS A 202 -2.33 3.91 1.18
CA CYS A 202 -3.47 3.70 2.07
C CYS A 202 -3.38 2.33 2.80
N TRP A 203 -3.04 1.26 2.07
CA TRP A 203 -2.80 -0.06 2.66
C TRP A 203 -1.62 -0.04 3.65
N LEU A 204 -0.54 0.67 3.34
CA LEU A 204 0.61 0.84 4.23
C LEU A 204 0.27 1.57 5.54
N LEU A 205 -0.69 2.51 5.54
CA LEU A 205 -1.17 3.11 6.79
C LEU A 205 -1.81 2.06 7.69
N LEU A 206 -2.64 1.17 7.14
CA LEU A 206 -3.23 0.07 7.89
C LEU A 206 -2.17 -0.92 8.37
N TRP A 207 -1.16 -1.19 7.54
CA TRP A 207 -0.02 -2.01 7.92
C TRP A 207 0.74 -1.43 9.12
N ASN A 208 0.95 -0.11 9.17
CA ASN A 208 1.55 0.54 10.34
C ASN A 208 0.69 0.41 11.62
N ILE A 209 -0.65 0.40 11.51
CA ILE A 209 -1.54 0.22 12.68
C ILE A 209 -1.35 -1.17 13.30
N LEU A 210 -1.20 -2.23 12.51
CA LEU A 210 -1.04 -3.60 13.00
C LEU A 210 0.18 -3.75 13.92
N PHE A 211 1.25 -3.01 13.62
CA PHE A 211 2.51 -3.06 14.35
C PHE A 211 2.69 -1.92 15.36
N TRP A 212 1.64 -1.10 15.56
CA TRP A 212 1.67 0.00 16.50
C TRP A 212 2.00 -0.46 17.92
N LYS A 213 2.83 0.31 18.62
CA LYS A 213 3.32 0.04 19.98
C LYS A 213 3.11 1.23 20.87
#